data_AF-A0AAE5TZJ9-F1
#
_entry.id   AF-A0AAE5TZJ9-F1
#
_cell.length_a   1.000
_cell.length_b   1.000
_cell.length_c   1.000
_cell.angle_alpha   90.00
_cell.angle_beta   90.00
_cell.angle_gamma   90.00
#
_symmetry.space_group_name_H-M   'P 1'
#
loop_
_entity.id
_entity.type
_entity.pdbx_description
1 polymer ?
#
loop_
_entity_poly.entity_id
_entity_poly.type
_entity_poly.pdbx_seq_one_letter_code
_entity_poly.pdbx_strand_id
1 'polypeptide(L)'
;MSLFDYFSYLTEARCRFSRIAGGCDPIENAFGGLDAVLQAAAAEPKADLPEQVEELGAIMLRVTPLIAEAAGEWVARELMNIGMTAAIALVTGPADDPLRYDKQCYVALLRCDLGAAICRREIARRGDPLVRAIGVQRAWSASDNNEHSLQ
;
A
#
# COMPACT_ATOMS: atom_id res chain seq x y z
N MET A 1 3.00 -2.89 23.96
CA MET A 1 3.40 -1.70 23.19
C MET A 1 3.27 -0.46 24.05
N SER A 2 4.21 0.46 23.91
CA SER A 2 4.33 1.72 24.67
C SER A 2 3.46 2.83 24.04
N LEU A 3 3.06 3.83 24.83
CA LEU A 3 2.53 5.11 24.34
C LEU A 3 3.45 5.77 23.30
N PHE A 4 4.75 5.58 23.47
CA PHE A 4 5.78 6.05 22.56
C PHE A 4 5.66 5.42 21.17
N ASP A 5 5.33 4.13 21.11
CA ASP A 5 5.20 3.40 19.84
C ASP A 5 4.01 3.96 19.03
N TYR A 6 2.86 4.15 19.69
CA TYR A 6 1.68 4.75 19.06
C TYR A 6 1.97 6.12 18.45
N PHE A 7 2.61 7.02 19.22
CA PHE A 7 2.97 8.36 18.74
C PHE A 7 3.99 8.32 17.59
N SER A 8 4.96 7.42 17.68
CA SER A 8 5.95 7.21 16.61
C SER A 8 5.28 6.80 15.30
N TYR A 9 4.33 5.86 15.35
CA TYR A 9 3.61 5.39 14.17
C TYR A 9 2.68 6.45 13.57
N LEU A 10 1.98 7.24 14.40
CA LEU A 10 1.19 8.37 13.89
C LEU A 10 2.08 9.43 13.21
N THR A 11 3.25 9.72 13.79
CA THR A 11 4.21 10.66 13.22
C THR A 11 4.77 10.15 11.90
N GLU A 12 5.07 8.86 11.82
CA GLU A 12 5.51 8.22 10.58
C GLU A 12 4.43 8.28 9.50
N ALA A 13 3.19 7.90 9.83
CA ALA A 13 2.06 8.00 8.91
C ALA A 13 1.92 9.43 8.36
N ARG A 14 1.93 10.43 9.25
CA ARG A 14 1.88 11.85 8.86
C ARG A 14 3.03 12.23 7.94
N CYS A 15 4.26 11.84 8.25
CA CYS A 15 5.42 12.14 7.42
C CYS A 15 5.26 11.56 6.01
N ARG A 16 4.83 10.30 5.90
CA ARG A 16 4.61 9.61 4.63
C ARG A 16 3.53 10.29 3.79
N PHE A 17 2.35 10.55 4.35
CA PHE A 17 1.28 11.20 3.58
C PHE A 17 1.61 12.65 3.23
N SER A 18 2.32 13.40 4.10
CA SER A 18 2.79 14.75 3.78
C SER A 18 3.79 14.77 2.62
N ARG A 19 4.64 13.75 2.47
CA ARG A 19 5.55 13.64 1.32
C ARG A 19 4.81 13.51 -0.02
N ILE A 20 3.65 12.87 -0.03
CA ILE A 20 2.79 12.79 -1.24
C ILE A 20 2.34 14.19 -1.63
N ALA A 21 1.89 15.00 -0.67
CA ALA A 21 1.53 16.40 -0.92
C ALA A 21 2.73 17.25 -1.38
N GLY A 22 3.95 16.87 -0.99
CA GLY A 22 5.21 17.47 -1.46
C GLY A 22 5.71 16.95 -2.81
N GLY A 23 4.94 16.11 -3.52
CA GLY A 23 5.29 15.61 -4.86
C GLY A 23 6.21 14.38 -4.87
N CYS A 24 6.45 13.74 -3.74
CA CYS A 24 7.12 12.44 -3.71
C CYS A 24 6.20 11.32 -4.22
N ASP A 25 6.78 10.15 -4.53
CA ASP A 25 6.05 8.98 -5.05
C ASP A 25 4.78 8.67 -4.22
N PRO A 26 3.57 8.81 -4.81
CA PRO A 26 2.32 8.59 -4.07
C PRO A 26 2.13 7.14 -3.62
N ILE A 27 2.55 6.15 -4.41
CA ILE A 27 2.28 4.73 -4.18
C ILE A 27 3.17 4.22 -3.04
N GLU A 28 4.47 4.51 -3.10
CA GLU A 28 5.42 4.05 -2.08
C GLU A 28 5.18 4.72 -0.72
N ASN A 29 4.88 6.02 -0.73
CA ASN A 29 4.57 6.72 0.51
C ASN A 29 3.21 6.30 1.07
N ALA A 30 2.19 6.04 0.24
CA ALA A 30 0.91 5.49 0.73
C ALA A 30 1.10 4.09 1.33
N PHE A 31 1.88 3.21 0.69
CA PHE A 31 2.21 1.89 1.22
C PHE A 31 2.82 1.98 2.63
N GLY A 32 3.86 2.80 2.80
CA GLY A 32 4.49 3.01 4.11
C GLY A 32 3.59 3.71 5.13
N GLY A 33 2.78 4.68 4.68
CA GLY A 33 1.84 5.39 5.53
C GLY A 33 0.74 4.49 6.08
N LEU A 34 0.18 3.59 5.25
CA LEU A 34 -0.82 2.61 5.68
C LEU A 34 -0.23 1.55 6.60
N ASP A 35 1.03 1.14 6.39
CA ASP A 35 1.74 0.28 7.33
C ASP A 35 1.82 0.92 8.72
N ALA A 36 2.24 2.18 8.78
CA ALA A 36 2.30 2.94 10.02
C ALA A 36 0.91 3.11 10.68
N VAL A 37 -0.16 3.31 9.91
CA VAL A 37 -1.53 3.33 10.43
C VAL A 37 -1.90 1.99 11.08
N LEU A 38 -1.57 0.86 10.45
CA LEU A 38 -1.84 -0.47 11.03
C LEU A 38 -1.04 -0.70 12.31
N GLN A 39 0.22 -0.30 12.35
CA GLN A 39 1.05 -0.39 13.56
C GLN A 39 0.51 0.49 14.69
N ALA A 40 0.09 1.72 14.38
CA ALA A 40 -0.59 2.60 15.33
C ALA A 40 -1.89 1.96 15.84
N ALA A 41 -2.68 1.35 14.95
CA ALA A 41 -3.92 0.70 15.33
C ALA A 41 -3.72 -0.51 16.25
N ALA A 42 -2.61 -1.23 16.08
CA ALA A 42 -2.21 -2.36 16.93
C ALA A 42 -1.68 -1.90 18.29
N ALA A 43 -0.99 -0.75 18.37
CA ALA A 43 -0.40 -0.20 19.60
C ALA A 43 -1.41 0.17 20.71
N GLU A 44 -2.71 0.14 20.37
CA GLU A 44 -3.87 0.65 21.13
C GLU A 44 -3.76 2.16 21.42
N PRO A 45 -4.81 2.96 21.16
CA PRO A 45 -4.81 4.37 21.53
C PRO A 45 -4.74 4.49 23.06
N LYS A 46 -3.58 4.92 23.56
CA LYS A 46 -3.34 5.06 25.01
C LYS A 46 -3.48 6.50 25.51
N ALA A 47 -3.54 7.47 24.60
CA ALA A 47 -3.70 8.89 24.90
C ALA A 47 -4.57 9.54 23.83
N ASP A 48 -5.44 10.45 24.26
CA ASP A 48 -6.24 11.29 23.40
C ASP A 48 -5.34 12.36 22.78
N LEU A 49 -5.11 12.28 21.46
CA LEU A 49 -4.24 13.19 20.68
C LEU A 49 -5.06 13.82 19.55
N PRO A 50 -6.10 14.61 19.87
CA PRO A 50 -7.11 15.01 18.90
C PRO A 50 -6.52 15.83 17.74
N GLU A 51 -5.61 16.75 18.03
CA GLU A 51 -5.02 17.64 17.00
C GLU A 51 -4.18 16.86 15.97
N GLN A 52 -3.33 15.93 16.43
CA GLN A 52 -2.48 15.14 15.54
C GLN A 52 -3.29 14.18 14.67
N VAL A 53 -4.36 13.63 15.25
CA VAL A 53 -5.28 12.71 14.58
C VAL A 53 -6.12 13.44 13.53
N GLU A 54 -6.63 14.64 13.85
CA GLU A 54 -7.35 15.50 12.89
C GLU A 54 -6.46 15.95 11.74
N GLU A 55 -5.24 16.42 12.04
CA GLU A 55 -4.27 16.84 11.01
C GLU A 55 -3.96 15.69 10.06
N LEU A 56 -3.68 14.50 10.60
CA LEU A 56 -3.40 13.31 9.81
C LEU A 56 -4.61 12.92 8.95
N GLY A 57 -5.81 12.90 9.51
CA GLY A 57 -7.05 12.61 8.77
C GLY A 57 -7.25 13.58 7.59
N ALA A 58 -7.03 14.88 7.81
CA ALA A 58 -7.13 15.89 6.76
C ALA A 58 -6.08 15.71 5.65
N ILE A 59 -4.83 15.40 6.01
CA ILE A 59 -3.77 15.11 5.04
C ILE A 59 -4.13 13.87 4.22
N MET A 60 -4.56 12.78 4.85
CA MET A 60 -4.96 11.54 4.19
C MET A 60 -6.10 11.76 3.19
N LEU A 61 -7.13 12.52 3.58
CA LEU A 61 -8.24 12.88 2.70
C LEU A 61 -7.75 13.66 1.48
N ARG A 62 -6.86 14.65 1.69
CA ARG A 62 -6.30 15.47 0.62
C ARG A 62 -5.47 14.66 -0.38
N VAL A 63 -4.70 13.68 0.07
CA VAL A 63 -3.79 12.92 -0.80
C VAL A 63 -4.44 11.69 -1.43
N THR A 64 -5.58 11.22 -0.92
CA THR A 64 -6.36 10.10 -1.50
C THR A 64 -6.52 10.19 -3.02
N PRO A 65 -6.97 11.31 -3.63
CA PRO A 65 -7.10 11.40 -5.08
C PRO A 65 -5.76 11.26 -5.83
N LEU A 66 -4.65 11.74 -5.26
CA LEU A 66 -3.32 11.63 -5.86
C LEU A 66 -2.83 10.17 -5.87
N ILE A 67 -3.12 9.43 -4.80
CA ILE A 67 -2.80 8.01 -4.71
C ILE A 67 -3.68 7.22 -5.71
N ALA A 68 -4.97 7.54 -5.78
CA ALA A 68 -5.91 6.91 -6.72
C ALA A 68 -5.49 7.11 -8.17
N GLU A 69 -5.06 8.32 -8.54
CA GLU A 69 -4.54 8.62 -9.87
C GLU A 69 -3.27 7.83 -10.17
N ALA A 70 -2.28 7.85 -9.26
CA ALA A 70 -1.01 7.17 -9.46
C ALA A 70 -1.15 5.64 -9.55
N ALA A 71 -2.05 5.04 -8.76
CA ALA A 71 -2.24 3.60 -8.70
C ALA A 71 -3.33 3.07 -9.66
N GLY A 72 -3.99 3.95 -10.42
CA GLY A 72 -5.23 3.66 -11.14
C GLY A 72 -5.12 2.56 -12.20
N GLU A 73 -3.93 2.26 -12.71
CA GLU A 73 -3.69 1.13 -13.62
C GLU A 73 -3.82 -0.23 -12.92
N TRP A 74 -3.54 -0.30 -11.61
CA TRP A 74 -3.40 -1.56 -10.88
C TRP A 74 -4.42 -1.73 -9.74
N VAL A 75 -4.99 -0.64 -9.25
CA VAL A 75 -5.92 -0.63 -8.12
C VAL A 75 -7.18 0.12 -8.51
N ALA A 76 -8.34 -0.53 -8.34
CA ALA A 76 -9.63 0.10 -8.62
C ALA A 76 -9.86 1.30 -7.69
N ARG A 77 -10.41 2.39 -8.25
CA ARG A 77 -10.63 3.64 -7.52
C ARG A 77 -11.56 3.46 -6.33
N GLU A 78 -12.56 2.60 -6.46
CA GLU A 78 -13.50 2.26 -5.39
C GLU A 78 -12.79 1.60 -4.22
N LEU A 79 -11.90 0.64 -4.49
CA LEU A 79 -11.10 -0.04 -3.46
C LEU A 79 -10.14 0.93 -2.78
N MET A 80 -9.52 1.84 -3.53
CA MET A 80 -8.69 2.92 -2.99
C MET A 80 -9.47 3.78 -2.00
N ASN A 81 -10.65 4.26 -2.39
CA ASN A 81 -11.48 5.11 -1.54
C ASN A 81 -11.91 4.37 -0.27
N ILE A 82 -12.39 3.13 -0.40
CA ILE A 82 -12.81 2.31 0.75
C ILE A 82 -11.64 2.11 1.72
N GLY A 83 -10.47 1.71 1.23
CA GLY A 83 -9.30 1.47 2.07
C GLY A 83 -8.78 2.75 2.74
N MET A 84 -8.75 3.88 2.03
CA MET A 84 -8.35 5.17 2.60
C MET A 84 -9.35 5.69 3.63
N THR A 85 -10.66 5.55 3.38
CA THR A 85 -11.70 5.88 4.37
C THR A 85 -11.59 5.01 5.61
N ALA A 86 -11.35 3.71 5.45
CA ALA A 86 -11.07 2.82 6.59
C ALA A 86 -9.82 3.24 7.37
N ALA A 87 -8.75 3.64 6.68
CA ALA A 87 -7.52 4.13 7.30
C ALA A 87 -7.74 5.41 8.11
N ILE A 88 -8.45 6.39 7.53
CA ILE A 88 -8.83 7.62 8.25
C ILE A 88 -9.64 7.26 9.49
N ALA A 89 -10.67 6.41 9.35
CA ALA A 89 -11.54 6.02 10.44
C ALA A 89 -10.85 5.19 11.53
N LEU A 90 -9.73 4.52 11.25
CA LEU A 90 -8.92 3.84 12.27
C LEU A 90 -8.16 4.81 13.17
N VAL A 91 -7.79 5.96 12.61
CA VAL A 91 -7.03 7.00 13.32
C VAL A 91 -7.97 7.95 14.03
N THR A 92 -9.04 8.39 13.37
CA THR A 92 -9.99 9.40 13.89
C THR A 92 -11.17 8.81 14.66
N GLY A 93 -11.46 7.53 14.47
CA GLY A 93 -12.57 6.85 15.12
C GLY A 93 -12.26 6.37 16.54
N PRO A 94 -13.30 6.06 17.32
CA PRO A 94 -13.12 5.59 18.68
C PRO A 94 -12.46 4.20 18.73
N ALA A 95 -11.72 3.93 19.80
CA ALA A 95 -10.95 2.68 19.96
C ALA A 95 -11.84 1.43 20.09
N ASP A 96 -13.06 1.61 20.61
CA ASP A 96 -14.06 0.57 20.87
C ASP A 96 -15.07 0.39 19.72
N ASP A 97 -14.80 0.96 18.54
CA ASP A 97 -15.65 0.78 17.37
C ASP A 97 -15.81 -0.72 17.01
N PRO A 98 -17.05 -1.25 16.91
CA PRO A 98 -17.28 -2.66 16.63
C PRO A 98 -16.75 -3.12 15.27
N LEU A 99 -16.57 -2.19 14.31
CA LEU A 99 -16.04 -2.45 12.97
C LEU A 99 -14.53 -2.22 12.87
N ARG A 100 -13.83 -2.01 14.00
CA ARG A 100 -12.39 -1.71 14.00
C ARG A 100 -11.58 -2.79 13.28
N TYR A 101 -11.90 -4.06 13.50
CA TYR A 101 -11.21 -5.18 12.84
C TYR A 101 -11.46 -5.20 11.32
N ASP A 102 -12.69 -4.91 10.88
CA ASP A 102 -13.02 -4.82 9.45
C ASP A 102 -12.25 -3.67 8.78
N LYS A 103 -12.18 -2.52 9.45
CA LYS A 103 -11.36 -1.39 8.97
C LYS A 103 -9.89 -1.77 8.85
N GLN A 104 -9.32 -2.49 9.84
CA GLN A 104 -7.95 -3.02 9.74
C GLN A 104 -7.79 -3.93 8.54
N CYS A 105 -8.76 -4.81 8.25
CA CYS A 105 -8.73 -5.67 7.07
C CYS A 105 -8.74 -4.86 5.76
N TYR A 106 -9.59 -3.83 5.64
CA TYR A 106 -9.61 -2.96 4.46
C TYR A 106 -8.30 -2.20 4.25
N VAL A 107 -7.70 -1.70 5.33
CA VAL A 107 -6.40 -1.01 5.27
C VAL A 107 -5.28 -1.96 4.88
N ALA A 108 -5.27 -3.17 5.46
CA ALA A 108 -4.30 -4.20 5.11
C ALA A 108 -4.43 -4.65 3.65
N LEU A 109 -5.66 -4.83 3.16
CA LEU A 109 -5.93 -5.14 1.77
C LEU A 109 -5.38 -4.05 0.84
N LEU A 110 -5.72 -2.78 1.09
CA LEU A 110 -5.23 -1.67 0.28
C LEU A 110 -3.69 -1.58 0.31
N ARG A 111 -3.07 -1.78 1.47
CA ARG A 111 -1.61 -1.85 1.58
C ARG A 111 -1.02 -2.97 0.73
N CYS A 112 -1.62 -4.16 0.72
CA CYS A 112 -1.20 -5.28 -0.12
C CYS A 112 -1.35 -4.95 -1.62
N ASP A 113 -2.46 -4.33 -2.01
CA ASP A 113 -2.71 -3.92 -3.40
C ASP A 113 -1.68 -2.88 -3.88
N LEU A 114 -1.34 -1.90 -3.03
CA LEU A 114 -0.28 -0.94 -3.31
C LEU A 114 1.10 -1.62 -3.41
N GLY A 115 1.40 -2.58 -2.53
CA GLY A 115 2.62 -3.39 -2.61
C GLY A 115 2.71 -4.16 -3.93
N ALA A 116 1.59 -4.77 -4.36
CA ALA A 116 1.51 -5.43 -5.65
C ALA A 116 1.66 -4.44 -6.82
N ALA A 117 1.08 -3.24 -6.72
CA ALA A 117 1.24 -2.18 -7.72
C ALA A 117 2.70 -1.74 -7.87
N ILE A 118 3.44 -1.57 -6.76
CA ILE A 118 4.88 -1.27 -6.79
C ILE A 118 5.65 -2.36 -7.56
N CYS A 119 5.38 -3.63 -7.26
CA CYS A 119 6.01 -4.75 -7.95
C CYS A 119 5.68 -4.78 -9.44
N ARG A 120 4.41 -4.60 -9.81
CA ARG A 120 3.95 -4.57 -11.22
C ARG A 120 4.60 -3.42 -11.98
N ARG A 121 4.66 -2.23 -11.39
CA ARG A 121 5.32 -1.05 -11.94
C ARG A 121 6.80 -1.31 -12.23
N GLU A 122 7.52 -1.94 -11.30
CA GLU A 122 8.93 -2.28 -11.49
C GLU A 122 9.15 -3.35 -12.56
N ILE A 123 8.27 -4.35 -12.65
CA ILE A 123 8.31 -5.37 -13.71
C ILE A 123 8.09 -4.71 -15.08
N ALA A 124 7.06 -3.86 -15.20
CA ALA A 124 6.76 -3.15 -16.43
C ALA A 124 7.94 -2.25 -16.87
N ARG A 125 8.56 -1.55 -15.92
CA ARG A 125 9.70 -0.65 -16.19
C ARG A 125 10.95 -1.39 -16.68
N ARG A 126 11.26 -2.56 -16.11
CA ARG A 126 12.47 -3.33 -16.44
C ARG A 126 12.27 -4.31 -17.61
N GLY A 127 11.02 -4.54 -17.99
CA GLY A 127 10.59 -5.64 -18.84
C GLY A 127 10.68 -6.97 -18.10
N ASP A 128 9.73 -7.89 -18.32
CA ASP A 128 9.65 -9.14 -17.57
C ASP A 128 10.86 -10.06 -17.88
N PRO A 129 11.85 -10.17 -16.96
CA PRO A 129 13.04 -10.95 -17.21
C PRO A 129 12.76 -12.46 -17.11
N LEU A 130 11.75 -12.85 -16.33
CA LEU A 130 11.36 -14.25 -16.16
C LEU A 130 10.66 -14.76 -17.41
N VAL A 131 9.76 -13.96 -18.00
CA VAL A 131 9.16 -14.28 -19.31
C VAL A 131 10.24 -14.43 -20.39
N ARG A 132 11.24 -13.55 -20.40
CA ARG A 132 12.39 -13.69 -21.32
C ARG A 132 13.17 -14.98 -21.09
N ALA A 133 13.50 -15.31 -19.83
CA ALA A 133 14.21 -16.54 -19.50
C ALA A 133 13.42 -17.80 -19.88
N ILE A 134 12.10 -17.82 -19.62
CA ILE A 134 11.20 -18.89 -20.03
C ILE A 134 11.18 -19.03 -21.55
N GLY A 135 11.16 -17.90 -22.28
CA GLY A 135 11.23 -17.90 -23.74
C GLY A 135 12.52 -18.53 -24.27
N VAL A 136 13.67 -18.17 -23.71
CA VAL A 136 14.97 -18.75 -24.07
C VAL A 136 15.00 -20.25 -23.77
N GLN A 137 14.54 -20.66 -22.59
CA GLN A 137 14.51 -22.08 -22.20
C GLN A 137 13.63 -22.91 -23.13
N ARG A 138 12.44 -22.40 -23.50
CA ARG A 138 11.54 -23.05 -24.45
C ARG A 138 12.16 -23.14 -25.84
N ALA A 139 12.86 -22.10 -26.30
CA ALA A 139 13.54 -22.12 -27.59
C ALA A 139 14.65 -23.18 -27.64
N TRP A 140 15.49 -23.27 -26.61
CA TRP A 140 16.52 -24.31 -26.51
C TRP A 140 15.94 -25.71 -26.47
N SER A 141 14.89 -25.92 -25.67
CA SER A 141 14.22 -27.24 -25.58
C SER A 141 13.53 -27.65 -26.89
N ALA A 142 13.15 -26.69 -27.74
CA ALA A 142 12.56 -26.98 -29.05
C ALA A 142 13.60 -27.33 -30.12
N SER A 143 14.80 -26.76 -30.05
CA SER A 143 15.93 -27.12 -30.92
C SER A 143 16.40 -28.55 -30.68
N ASP A 144 16.53 -28.97 -29.42
CA ASP A 144 16.96 -30.33 -29.06
C ASP A 144 15.98 -31.42 -29.54
N ASN A 145 14.67 -31.12 -29.57
CA ASN A 145 13.65 -32.05 -30.04
C ASN A 145 13.60 -32.19 -31.58
N ASN A 146 14.06 -31.17 -32.32
CA ASN A 146 14.09 -31.22 -33.79
C ASN A 146 15.31 -31.98 -34.34
N GLU A 147 16.39 -32.15 -33.56
CA GLU A 147 17.57 -32.91 -33.98
C GLU A 147 17.38 -34.44 -33.90
N HIS A 148 16.37 -34.92 -33.18
CA HIS A 148 16.11 -36.36 -33.00
C HIS A 148 15.07 -36.97 -33.96
N SER A 149 14.52 -36.21 -34.91
CA SER A 149 13.49 -36.69 -35.86
C SER A 149 14.04 -37.06 -37.25
N LEU A 150 15.33 -37.41 -37.37
CA LEU A 150 15.94 -37.96 -38.58
C LEU A 150 16.40 -39.41 -38.35
N GLN A 151 15.46 -40.33 -38.12
CA GLN A 151 15.67 -41.78 -38.26
C GLN A 151 14.44 -42.44 -38.87
#